data_AF-A0A7C7JBV0-F1
#
_entry.id   AF-A0A7C7JBV0-F1
#
_cell.length_a   1.000
_cell.length_b   1.000
_cell.length_c   1.000
_cell.angle_alpha   90.00
_cell.angle_beta   90.00
_cell.angle_gamma   90.00
#
_symmetry.space_group_name_H-M   'P 1'
#
loop_
_entity.id
_entity.type
_entity.pdbx_description
1 polymer ?
#
loop_
_entity_poly.entity_id
_entity_poly.type
_entity_poly.pdbx_seq_one_letter_code
_entity_poly.pdbx_strand_id
1 'polypeptide(L)'
;MDQDIIEIASIRFKVLQHGESNRRYIWIHGDEKTALLLLKRIKEKNNGTVFLIDNDKREVVINSNMIDPNRIFSRAGAEKNLIKMNSNISRSTIDKTLDMLDRDRERFFDRIKPPNRGLLLALHNNLQGYSIHDEIAISNEVSLKNSEHPHHHNFYICTNRDDFNVLSKSPYNVVLQETPPAEDNGSLSCLAVRKGVRYINIETRLGYLSVQTKMLQYIEDHLE
;
A
#
# COMPACT_ATOMS: atom_id res chain seq x y z
N MET A 1 -15.52 -17.49 -14.76
CA MET A 1 -15.69 -16.25 -13.99
C MET A 1 -14.69 -15.27 -14.53
N ASP A 2 -15.16 -14.28 -15.28
CA ASP A 2 -14.29 -13.26 -15.84
C ASP A 2 -13.63 -12.49 -14.70
N GLN A 3 -12.31 -12.39 -14.74
CA GLN A 3 -11.56 -11.57 -13.81
C GLN A 3 -11.81 -10.11 -14.18
N ASP A 4 -12.50 -9.37 -13.30
CA ASP A 4 -12.64 -7.92 -13.47
C ASP A 4 -11.25 -7.27 -13.39
N ILE A 5 -11.05 -6.23 -14.20
CA ILE A 5 -9.80 -5.49 -14.31
C ILE A 5 -10.11 -4.01 -14.10
N ILE A 6 -9.35 -3.37 -13.21
CA ILE A 6 -9.35 -1.91 -13.05
C ILE A 6 -7.99 -1.35 -13.43
N GLU A 7 -7.96 -0.09 -13.85
CA GLU A 7 -6.75 0.52 -14.40
C GLU A 7 -6.53 1.95 -13.88
N ILE A 8 -5.25 2.36 -13.83
CA ILE A 8 -4.82 3.75 -13.60
C ILE A 8 -3.66 4.07 -14.54
N ALA A 9 -3.85 5.02 -15.47
CA ALA A 9 -2.87 5.44 -16.46
C ALA A 9 -2.17 4.26 -17.17
N SER A 10 -2.95 3.24 -17.57
CA SER A 10 -2.53 1.96 -18.16
C SER A 10 -1.93 0.89 -17.23
N ILE A 11 -1.78 1.17 -15.94
CA ILE A 11 -1.40 0.14 -14.94
C ILE A 11 -2.66 -0.67 -14.60
N ARG A 12 -2.62 -1.98 -14.83
CA ARG A 12 -3.77 -2.86 -14.63
C ARG A 12 -3.71 -3.57 -13.29
N PHE A 13 -4.87 -3.76 -12.67
CA PHE A 13 -5.04 -4.55 -11.46
C PHE A 13 -6.12 -5.60 -11.69
N LYS A 14 -5.80 -6.86 -11.39
CA LYS A 14 -6.78 -7.96 -11.34
C LYS A 14 -7.59 -7.84 -10.06
N VAL A 15 -8.91 -7.92 -10.19
CA VAL A 15 -9.85 -7.87 -9.07
C VAL A 15 -10.33 -9.28 -8.76
N LEU A 16 -10.12 -9.70 -7.51
CA LEU A 16 -10.57 -10.99 -7.00
C LEU A 16 -11.53 -10.74 -5.83
N GLN A 17 -12.82 -10.97 -6.04
CA GLN A 17 -13.84 -10.83 -5.00
C GLN A 17 -14.29 -12.21 -4.50
N HIS A 18 -14.46 -12.33 -3.20
CA HIS A 18 -15.08 -13.48 -2.55
C HIS A 18 -16.04 -12.97 -1.46
N GLY A 19 -17.32 -13.29 -1.57
CA GLY A 19 -18.36 -12.83 -0.66
C GLY A 19 -18.49 -11.30 -0.55
N GLU A 20 -19.33 -10.87 0.39
CA GLU A 20 -19.50 -9.47 0.76
C GLU A 20 -18.70 -9.18 2.03
N SER A 21 -17.96 -8.07 2.05
CA SER A 21 -17.10 -7.68 3.17
C SER A 21 -16.70 -6.22 3.06
N ASN A 22 -16.44 -5.61 4.21
CA ASN A 22 -15.90 -4.26 4.35
C ASN A 22 -14.36 -4.20 4.15
N ARG A 23 -13.72 -5.36 3.93
CA ARG A 23 -12.28 -5.49 3.69
C ARG A 23 -11.94 -5.30 2.22
N ARG A 24 -10.92 -4.49 1.98
CA ARG A 24 -10.24 -4.35 0.68
C ARG A 24 -8.77 -4.62 0.90
N TYR A 25 -8.18 -5.47 0.06
CA TYR A 25 -6.77 -5.79 0.11
C TYR A 25 -6.11 -5.36 -1.20
N ILE A 26 -4.91 -4.80 -1.13
CA ILE A 26 -4.19 -4.36 -2.32
C ILE A 26 -2.72 -4.78 -2.28
N TRP A 27 -2.24 -5.21 -3.44
CA TRP A 27 -0.85 -5.56 -3.69
C TRP A 27 -0.34 -4.73 -4.87
N ILE A 28 0.58 -3.81 -4.57
CA ILE A 28 0.98 -2.72 -5.47
C ILE A 28 2.32 -2.99 -6.16
N HIS A 29 3.25 -3.72 -5.54
CA HIS A 29 4.55 -4.04 -6.14
C HIS A 29 4.59 -5.49 -6.62
N GLY A 30 4.87 -5.69 -7.90
CA GLY A 30 4.81 -6.99 -8.56
C GLY A 30 5.86 -8.00 -8.09
N ASP A 31 6.96 -7.55 -7.47
CA ASP A 31 8.07 -8.38 -7.01
C ASP A 31 7.91 -8.86 -5.56
N GLU A 32 6.93 -8.35 -4.81
CA GLU A 32 6.69 -8.69 -3.40
C GLU A 32 5.89 -10.00 -3.26
N LYS A 33 6.51 -11.12 -3.63
CA LYS A 33 5.82 -12.41 -3.81
C LYS A 33 5.28 -13.05 -2.53
N THR A 34 5.78 -12.66 -1.35
CA THR A 34 5.28 -13.22 -0.08
C THR A 34 3.88 -12.67 0.23
N ALA A 35 3.67 -11.38 0.01
CA ALA A 35 2.38 -10.72 0.08
C ALA A 35 1.38 -11.32 -0.92
N LEU A 36 1.80 -11.51 -2.18
CA LEU A 36 0.98 -12.15 -3.20
C LEU A 36 0.52 -13.56 -2.78
N LEU A 37 1.43 -14.37 -2.23
CA LEU A 37 1.11 -15.72 -1.79
C LEU A 37 0.10 -15.71 -0.64
N LEU A 38 0.24 -14.79 0.32
CA LEU A 38 -0.72 -14.65 1.42
C LEU A 38 -2.09 -14.20 0.93
N LEU A 39 -2.16 -13.20 0.07
CA LEU A 39 -3.42 -12.70 -0.49
C LEU A 39 -4.18 -13.77 -1.28
N LYS A 40 -3.46 -14.60 -2.03
CA LYS A 40 -4.07 -15.76 -2.72
C LYS A 40 -4.67 -16.77 -1.74
N ARG A 41 -4.01 -17.03 -0.59
CA ARG A 41 -4.54 -17.93 0.45
C ARG A 41 -5.77 -17.36 1.16
N ILE A 42 -5.78 -16.06 1.42
CA ILE A 42 -6.89 -15.40 2.13
C ILE A 42 -8.13 -15.33 1.26
N LYS A 43 -7.97 -15.11 -0.05
CA LYS A 43 -9.08 -15.14 -1.00
C LYS A 43 -9.91 -16.43 -0.90
N GLU A 44 -9.26 -17.57 -0.65
CA GLU A 44 -9.95 -18.87 -0.57
C GLU A 44 -10.73 -19.06 0.74
N LYS A 45 -10.47 -18.24 1.76
CA LYS A 45 -10.93 -18.46 3.13
C LYS A 45 -11.78 -17.34 3.70
N ASN A 46 -11.56 -16.10 3.26
CA ASN A 46 -12.15 -14.90 3.85
C ASN A 46 -12.98 -14.15 2.83
N ASN A 47 -13.99 -13.42 3.29
CA ASN A 47 -14.73 -12.51 2.44
C ASN A 47 -13.96 -11.19 2.25
N GLY A 48 -13.96 -10.63 1.05
CA GLY A 48 -13.23 -9.42 0.71
C GLY A 48 -13.00 -9.24 -0.78
N THR A 49 -12.45 -8.09 -1.14
CA THR A 49 -11.97 -7.80 -2.49
C THR A 49 -10.47 -7.61 -2.47
N VAL A 50 -9.75 -8.34 -3.31
CA VAL A 50 -8.30 -8.26 -3.47
C VAL A 50 -7.97 -7.64 -4.82
N PHE A 51 -7.15 -6.60 -4.81
CA PHE A 51 -6.61 -5.94 -5.99
C PHE A 51 -5.14 -6.31 -6.16
N LEU A 52 -4.81 -6.97 -7.26
CA LEU A 52 -3.44 -7.42 -7.53
C LEU A 52 -2.92 -6.71 -8.77
N ILE A 53 -1.83 -5.96 -8.64
CA ILE A 53 -1.18 -5.37 -9.81
C ILE A 53 -0.82 -6.47 -10.83
N ASP A 54 -1.11 -6.22 -12.10
CA ASP A 54 -0.74 -7.11 -13.20
C ASP A 54 0.66 -6.76 -13.70
N ASN A 55 1.63 -6.93 -12.81
CA ASN A 55 3.05 -6.70 -13.03
C ASN A 55 3.87 -7.69 -12.19
N ASP A 56 5.05 -8.06 -12.65
CA ASP A 56 5.96 -8.96 -11.93
C ASP A 56 7.20 -8.27 -11.35
N LYS A 57 7.41 -7.00 -11.70
CA LYS A 57 8.50 -6.14 -11.23
C LYS A 57 8.04 -5.19 -10.13
N ARG A 58 8.99 -4.54 -9.46
CA ARG A 58 8.73 -3.47 -8.50
C ARG A 58 8.09 -2.26 -9.19
N GLU A 59 8.71 -1.80 -10.27
CA GLU A 59 8.24 -0.66 -11.04
C GLU A 59 7.40 -1.04 -12.25
N VAL A 60 6.62 -0.07 -12.70
CA VAL A 60 5.79 -0.14 -13.90
C VAL A 60 6.24 0.89 -14.91
N VAL A 61 5.76 0.75 -16.16
CA VAL A 61 6.08 1.67 -17.25
C VAL A 61 4.80 2.34 -17.73
N ILE A 62 4.79 3.67 -17.74
CA ILE A 62 3.72 4.49 -18.34
C ILE A 62 4.36 5.36 -19.43
N ASN A 63 3.88 5.24 -20.67
CA ASN A 63 4.43 5.97 -21.83
C ASN A 63 5.96 5.85 -21.96
N SER A 64 6.51 4.65 -21.76
CA SER A 64 7.96 4.37 -21.77
C SER A 64 8.76 4.97 -20.61
N ASN A 65 8.11 5.51 -19.57
CA ASN A 65 8.76 6.03 -18.38
C ASN A 65 8.53 5.09 -17.19
N MET A 66 9.60 4.75 -16.51
CA MET A 66 9.56 3.92 -15.31
C MET A 66 9.05 4.73 -14.12
N ILE A 67 8.17 4.13 -13.33
CA ILE A 67 7.61 4.77 -12.13
C ILE A 67 7.31 3.70 -11.08
N ASP A 68 7.52 4.02 -9.81
CA ASP A 68 7.08 3.19 -8.69
C ASP A 68 5.55 3.33 -8.55
N PRO A 69 4.78 2.22 -8.65
CA PRO A 69 3.32 2.27 -8.61
C PRO A 69 2.75 2.75 -7.27
N ASN A 70 3.55 2.78 -6.19
CA ASN A 70 3.19 3.41 -4.91
C ASN A 70 3.73 4.85 -4.79
N ARG A 71 3.97 5.53 -5.92
CA ARG A 71 4.30 6.96 -5.97
C ARG A 71 3.33 7.76 -6.83
N ILE A 72 2.29 7.12 -7.34
CA ILE A 72 1.39 7.69 -8.35
C ILE A 72 0.14 8.37 -7.77
N PHE A 73 -0.05 8.32 -6.44
CA PHE A 73 -1.27 8.75 -5.75
C PHE A 73 -1.30 10.25 -5.38
N SER A 74 -0.38 11.03 -5.94
CA SER A 74 -0.44 12.49 -6.03
C SER A 74 0.34 12.98 -7.25
N ARG A 75 -0.01 14.16 -7.78
CA ARG A 75 0.73 14.75 -8.90
C ARG A 75 2.18 15.05 -8.50
N ALA A 76 2.38 15.68 -7.34
CA ALA A 76 3.71 16.04 -6.84
C ALA A 76 4.60 14.82 -6.56
N GLY A 77 4.05 13.77 -5.95
CA GLY A 77 4.78 12.53 -5.69
C GLY A 77 5.16 11.79 -6.98
N ALA A 78 4.23 11.72 -7.94
CA ALA A 78 4.47 11.10 -9.23
C ALA A 78 5.55 11.86 -10.02
N GLU A 79 5.51 13.19 -10.00
CA GLU A 79 6.50 14.05 -10.66
C GLU A 79 7.90 13.84 -10.08
N LYS A 80 8.04 13.92 -8.75
CA LYS A 80 9.31 13.66 -8.06
C LYS A 80 9.87 12.28 -8.41
N ASN A 81 9.00 11.26 -8.46
CA ASN A 81 9.42 9.90 -8.78
C ASN A 81 9.83 9.74 -10.25
N LEU A 82 9.07 10.30 -11.20
CA LEU A 82 9.41 10.27 -12.63
C LEU A 82 10.79 10.88 -12.90
N ILE A 83 11.08 12.04 -12.30
CA ILE A 83 12.39 12.71 -12.40
C ILE A 83 13.50 11.83 -11.82
N LYS A 84 13.26 11.22 -10.66
CA LYS A 84 14.23 10.34 -9.98
C LYS A 84 14.56 9.08 -10.80
N MET A 85 13.56 8.48 -11.44
CA MET A 85 13.69 7.16 -12.07
C MET A 85 14.12 7.21 -13.54
N ASN A 86 13.94 8.35 -14.22
CA ASN A 86 14.18 8.47 -15.66
C ASN A 86 15.17 9.58 -15.95
N SER A 87 16.41 9.22 -16.30
CA SER A 87 17.44 10.19 -16.69
C SER A 87 17.03 10.96 -17.95
N ASN A 88 17.22 12.28 -17.94
CA ASN A 88 16.95 13.18 -19.08
C ASN A 88 15.49 13.15 -19.60
N ILE A 89 14.52 12.80 -18.75
CA ILE A 89 13.10 12.85 -19.13
C ILE A 89 12.66 14.30 -19.45
N SER A 90 11.97 14.48 -20.59
CA SER A 90 11.52 15.81 -21.00
C SER A 90 10.34 16.28 -20.15
N ARG A 91 10.21 17.60 -19.95
CA ARG A 91 9.07 18.20 -19.24
C ARG A 91 7.73 17.80 -19.86
N SER A 92 7.64 17.81 -21.20
CA SER A 92 6.43 17.42 -21.92
C SER A 92 6.04 15.95 -21.65
N THR A 93 7.02 15.06 -21.51
CA THR A 93 6.77 13.65 -21.19
C THR A 93 6.28 13.47 -19.76
N ILE A 94 6.86 14.22 -18.80
CA ILE A 94 6.38 14.26 -17.42
C ILE A 94 4.92 14.70 -17.40
N ASP A 95 4.61 15.87 -17.98
CA ASP A 95 3.26 16.45 -17.92
C ASP A 95 2.22 15.53 -18.54
N LYS A 96 2.51 14.90 -19.69
CA LYS A 96 1.61 13.90 -20.30
C LYS A 96 1.33 12.71 -19.37
N THR A 97 2.34 12.22 -18.67
CA THR A 97 2.19 11.08 -17.74
C THR A 97 1.40 11.48 -16.50
N LEU A 98 1.67 12.68 -15.96
CA LEU A 98 0.92 13.22 -14.82
C LEU A 98 -0.56 13.45 -15.18
N ASP A 99 -0.85 13.97 -16.37
CA ASP A 99 -2.22 14.21 -16.82
C ASP A 99 -3.00 12.90 -16.99
N MET A 100 -2.35 11.82 -17.44
CA MET A 100 -2.96 10.49 -17.46
C MET A 100 -3.31 10.00 -16.06
N LEU A 101 -2.36 10.11 -15.12
CA LEU A 101 -2.58 9.73 -13.72
C LEU A 101 -3.69 10.55 -13.09
N ASP A 102 -3.72 11.86 -13.31
CA ASP A 102 -4.71 12.76 -12.73
C ASP A 102 -6.14 12.47 -13.21
N ARG A 103 -6.30 12.12 -14.50
CA ARG A 103 -7.61 11.73 -15.05
C ARG A 103 -8.16 10.45 -14.42
N ASP A 104 -7.30 9.50 -14.09
CA ASP A 104 -7.74 8.16 -13.67
C ASP A 104 -7.75 7.97 -12.15
N ARG A 105 -6.96 8.75 -11.40
CA ARG A 105 -6.70 8.51 -9.97
C ARG A 105 -7.95 8.49 -9.11
N GLU A 106 -8.87 9.44 -9.31
CA GLU A 106 -10.10 9.50 -8.51
C GLU A 106 -10.96 8.24 -8.76
N ARG A 107 -11.18 7.90 -10.03
CA ARG A 107 -11.96 6.73 -10.43
C ARG A 107 -11.32 5.43 -9.94
N PHE A 108 -9.99 5.31 -10.02
CA PHE A 108 -9.27 4.15 -9.50
C PHE A 108 -9.41 4.06 -7.97
N PHE A 109 -9.20 5.18 -7.26
CA PHE A 109 -9.33 5.21 -5.80
C PHE A 109 -10.74 4.85 -5.34
N ASP A 110 -11.77 5.34 -6.03
CA ASP A 110 -13.17 5.00 -5.75
C ASP A 110 -13.48 3.51 -5.91
N ARG A 111 -12.74 2.79 -6.75
CA ARG A 111 -12.89 1.33 -6.92
C ARG A 111 -12.20 0.54 -5.81
N ILE A 112 -11.06 1.02 -5.31
CA ILE A 112 -10.29 0.30 -4.27
C ILE A 112 -10.68 0.68 -2.85
N LYS A 113 -11.29 1.86 -2.65
CA LYS A 113 -11.69 2.30 -1.30
C LYS A 113 -12.73 1.33 -0.72
N PRO A 114 -12.64 1.03 0.58
CA PRO A 114 -13.64 0.21 1.24
C PRO A 114 -14.96 0.97 1.37
N PRO A 115 -16.09 0.28 1.61
CA PRO A 115 -17.34 0.94 2.01
C PRO A 115 -17.14 1.68 3.35
N ASN A 116 -18.14 2.49 3.73
CA ASN A 116 -18.10 3.24 4.99
C ASN A 116 -17.71 2.33 6.17
N ARG A 117 -16.79 2.82 7.02
CA ARG A 117 -16.20 2.10 8.16
C ARG A 117 -15.36 0.85 7.81
N GLY A 118 -15.24 0.50 6.53
CA GLY A 118 -14.38 -0.58 6.10
C GLY A 118 -12.90 -0.21 6.13
N LEU A 119 -12.06 -1.17 5.72
CA LEU A 119 -10.61 -1.11 5.91
C LEU A 119 -9.89 -1.47 4.61
N LEU A 120 -8.95 -0.61 4.20
CA LEU A 120 -8.02 -0.87 3.09
C LEU A 120 -6.68 -1.40 3.63
N LEU A 121 -6.33 -2.61 3.25
CA LEU A 121 -5.13 -3.31 3.68
C LEU A 121 -4.13 -3.42 2.52
N ALA A 122 -3.00 -2.73 2.62
CA ALA A 122 -1.87 -2.94 1.74
C ALA A 122 -0.92 -3.97 2.35
N LEU A 123 -0.54 -4.98 1.57
CA LEU A 123 0.47 -5.94 2.00
C LEU A 123 1.72 -5.73 1.19
N HIS A 124 2.82 -5.48 1.89
CA HIS A 124 4.10 -5.22 1.31
C HIS A 124 5.18 -6.18 1.80
N ASN A 125 6.21 -6.36 0.99
CA ASN A 125 7.43 -7.00 1.42
C ASN A 125 8.64 -6.09 1.22
N ASN A 126 9.32 -5.74 2.30
CA ASN A 126 10.53 -4.96 2.21
C ASN A 126 11.72 -5.78 1.69
N LEU A 127 12.48 -5.12 0.83
CA LEU A 127 13.80 -5.53 0.39
C LEU A 127 14.86 -4.91 1.33
N GLN A 128 16.10 -5.39 1.23
CA GLN A 128 17.20 -5.06 2.14
C GLN A 128 17.38 -3.53 2.28
N GLY A 129 17.12 -2.98 3.47
CA GLY A 129 17.36 -1.57 3.81
C GLY A 129 16.15 -0.84 4.41
N TYR A 130 14.94 -1.07 3.89
CA TYR A 130 13.74 -0.37 4.37
C TYR A 130 13.21 -0.96 5.68
N SER A 131 12.94 -0.11 6.67
CA SER A 131 12.50 -0.48 8.01
C SER A 131 11.61 0.62 8.62
N ILE A 132 11.08 0.38 9.81
CA ILE A 132 10.31 1.38 10.55
C ILE A 132 11.07 2.70 10.75
N HIS A 133 12.40 2.69 10.81
CA HIS A 133 13.20 3.91 10.98
C HIS A 133 12.94 4.94 9.88
N ASP A 134 12.67 4.48 8.66
CA ASP A 134 12.37 5.33 7.51
C ASP A 134 11.02 6.04 7.68
N GLU A 135 10.14 5.51 8.53
CA GLU A 135 8.78 6.01 8.75
C GLU A 135 8.62 6.84 10.03
N ILE A 136 9.51 6.68 11.03
CA ILE A 136 9.39 7.36 12.35
C ILE A 136 9.29 8.88 12.18
N ALA A 137 10.18 9.47 11.37
CA ALA A 137 10.28 10.93 11.24
C ALA A 137 9.05 11.57 10.58
N ILE A 138 8.26 10.79 9.86
CA ILE A 138 7.06 11.26 9.15
C ILE A 138 5.76 10.78 9.80
N SER A 139 5.83 10.23 11.02
CA SER A 139 4.70 9.66 11.75
C SER A 139 4.28 10.54 12.93
N ASN A 140 2.98 10.55 13.20
CA ASN A 140 2.36 11.26 14.32
C ASN A 140 2.66 10.59 15.66
N GLU A 141 2.67 9.25 15.67
CA GLU A 141 2.96 8.45 16.87
C GLU A 141 3.62 7.13 16.48
N VAL A 142 4.42 6.57 17.40
CA VAL A 142 5.18 5.34 17.18
C VAL A 142 5.06 4.43 18.40
N SER A 143 4.76 3.15 18.17
CA SER A 143 4.84 2.08 19.16
C SER A 143 5.97 1.12 18.79
N LEU A 144 7.02 1.10 19.60
CA LEU A 144 8.18 0.20 19.43
C LEU A 144 8.10 -0.96 20.43
N LYS A 145 8.29 -2.18 19.95
CA LYS A 145 8.19 -3.42 20.76
C LYS A 145 9.51 -3.99 21.18
N ASN A 146 10.55 -3.73 20.40
CA ASN A 146 11.90 -4.12 20.77
C ASN A 146 12.89 -3.11 20.18
N SER A 147 13.32 -2.15 21.00
CA SER A 147 14.29 -1.13 20.63
C SER A 147 15.71 -1.68 20.40
N GLU A 148 15.97 -2.93 20.80
CA GLU A 148 17.30 -3.55 20.79
C GLU A 148 17.50 -4.62 19.70
N HIS A 149 16.45 -5.00 18.94
CA HIS A 149 16.51 -6.15 18.01
C HIS A 149 16.25 -5.82 16.53
N PRO A 150 17.04 -6.40 15.59
CA PRO A 150 17.09 -6.09 14.15
C PRO A 150 15.88 -6.55 13.29
N HIS A 151 14.69 -6.71 13.87
CA HIS A 151 13.45 -6.99 13.15
C HIS A 151 12.58 -5.74 12.93
N HIS A 152 13.20 -4.55 12.90
CA HIS A 152 12.61 -3.26 12.50
C HIS A 152 11.88 -3.26 11.15
N HIS A 153 11.94 -4.37 10.41
CA HIS A 153 11.29 -4.59 9.12
C HIS A 153 9.87 -5.15 9.24
N ASN A 154 9.43 -5.61 10.41
CA ASN A 154 8.07 -6.10 10.61
C ASN A 154 7.27 -5.05 11.37
N PHE A 155 6.46 -4.28 10.67
CA PHE A 155 5.71 -3.19 11.27
C PHE A 155 4.43 -2.88 10.51
N TYR A 156 3.54 -2.18 11.19
CA TYR A 156 2.36 -1.60 10.58
C TYR A 156 2.54 -0.11 10.35
N ILE A 157 1.98 0.38 9.26
CA ILE A 157 1.65 1.79 9.08
C ILE A 157 0.13 1.87 9.13
N CYS A 158 -0.46 2.74 9.95
CA CYS A 158 -1.91 2.90 10.02
C CYS A 158 -2.29 4.38 10.00
N THR A 159 -3.49 4.68 9.47
CA THR A 159 -3.99 6.05 9.32
C THR A 159 -5.07 6.43 10.32
N ASN A 160 -5.48 5.49 11.18
CA ASN A 160 -6.56 5.66 12.14
C ASN A 160 -6.06 5.43 13.57
N ARG A 161 -6.46 6.33 14.47
CA ARG A 161 -6.04 6.34 15.88
C ARG A 161 -6.51 5.12 16.68
N ASP A 162 -7.74 4.68 16.44
CA ASP A 162 -8.30 3.51 17.15
C ASP A 162 -7.59 2.23 16.70
N ASP A 163 -7.30 2.10 15.41
CA ASP A 163 -6.48 1.01 14.87
C ASP A 163 -5.09 1.01 15.49
N PHE A 164 -4.44 2.19 15.57
CA PHE A 164 -3.14 2.32 16.22
C PHE A 164 -3.19 1.84 17.68
N ASN A 165 -4.22 2.22 18.44
CA ASN A 165 -4.36 1.84 19.84
C ASN A 165 -4.51 0.33 20.02
N VAL A 166 -5.14 -0.36 19.07
CA VAL A 166 -5.26 -1.83 19.07
C VAL A 166 -3.97 -2.48 18.60
N LEU A 167 -3.43 -2.07 17.44
CA LEU A 167 -2.20 -2.62 16.87
C LEU A 167 -0.99 -2.43 17.79
N SER A 168 -0.96 -1.33 18.54
CA SER A 168 0.08 -1.04 19.53
C SER A 168 0.05 -2.00 20.72
N LYS A 169 -0.92 -2.91 20.83
CA LYS A 169 -0.93 -4.01 21.81
C LYS A 169 -0.36 -5.31 21.22
N SER A 170 -0.18 -5.38 19.90
CA SER A 170 0.43 -6.51 19.21
C SER A 170 1.94 -6.63 19.55
N PRO A 171 2.60 -7.75 19.21
CA PRO A 171 4.05 -7.88 19.37
C PRO A 171 4.87 -7.18 18.27
N TYR A 172 4.22 -6.45 17.35
CA TYR A 172 4.87 -5.78 16.21
C TYR A 172 4.95 -4.27 16.40
N ASN A 173 5.92 -3.63 15.75
CA ASN A 173 6.03 -2.18 15.77
C ASN A 173 4.89 -1.55 14.96
N VAL A 174 4.50 -0.34 15.32
CA VAL A 174 3.41 0.40 14.68
C VAL A 174 3.82 1.85 14.52
N VAL A 175 3.55 2.43 13.36
CA VAL A 175 3.54 3.89 13.20
C VAL A 175 2.14 4.37 12.84
N LEU A 176 1.76 5.51 13.39
CA LEU A 176 0.54 6.23 13.06
C LEU A 176 0.87 7.38 12.12
N GLN A 177 0.22 7.40 10.96
CA GLN A 177 0.26 8.47 9.98
C GLN A 177 -1.18 8.95 9.74
N GLU A 178 -1.77 9.64 10.71
CA GLU A 178 -3.15 10.14 10.64
C GLU A 178 -3.27 11.53 10.01
N THR A 179 -2.14 12.19 9.73
CA THR A 179 -2.08 13.43 8.95
C THR A 179 -1.14 13.25 7.75
N PRO A 180 -1.40 13.90 6.61
CA PRO A 180 -0.48 13.83 5.48
C PRO A 180 0.91 14.35 5.88
N PRO A 181 2.01 13.74 5.41
CA PRO A 181 3.35 14.24 5.69
C PRO A 181 3.58 15.61 5.06
N ALA A 182 4.53 16.37 5.61
CA ALA A 182 4.91 17.67 5.07
C ALA A 182 5.37 17.59 3.60
N GLU A 183 6.03 16.48 3.24
CA GLU A 183 6.39 16.17 1.86
C GLU A 183 5.51 15.05 1.30
N ASP A 184 4.69 15.39 0.30
CA ASP A 184 3.89 14.40 -0.43
C ASP A 184 4.81 13.49 -1.26
N ASN A 185 4.86 12.22 -0.86
CA ASN A 185 5.67 11.19 -1.49
C ASN A 185 4.89 10.33 -2.50
N GLY A 186 3.62 10.66 -2.79
CA GLY A 186 2.78 9.97 -3.77
C GLY A 186 2.28 8.58 -3.37
N SER A 187 2.44 8.17 -2.11
CA SER A 187 2.00 6.86 -1.62
C SER A 187 0.48 6.74 -1.45
N LEU A 188 0.00 5.50 -1.50
CA LEU A 188 -1.40 5.20 -1.24
C LEU A 188 -1.81 5.56 0.19
N SER A 189 -0.92 5.39 1.18
CA SER A 189 -1.19 5.80 2.57
C SER A 189 -1.48 7.31 2.66
N CYS A 190 -0.66 8.14 2.00
CA CYS A 190 -0.87 9.59 1.96
C CYS A 190 -2.22 9.96 1.32
N LEU A 191 -2.60 9.29 0.22
CA LEU A 191 -3.91 9.53 -0.39
C LEU A 191 -5.07 9.05 0.51
N ALA A 192 -4.91 7.90 1.16
CA ALA A 192 -5.92 7.37 2.08
C ALA A 192 -6.18 8.35 3.23
N VAL A 193 -5.12 8.90 3.84
CA VAL A 193 -5.25 9.95 4.88
C VAL A 193 -6.01 11.17 4.33
N ARG A 194 -5.58 11.72 3.19
CA ARG A 194 -6.23 12.89 2.57
C ARG A 194 -7.72 12.67 2.27
N LYS A 195 -8.10 11.43 1.97
CA LYS A 195 -9.48 11.05 1.64
C LYS A 195 -10.29 10.54 2.85
N GLY A 196 -9.69 10.54 4.06
CA GLY A 196 -10.35 10.04 5.26
C GLY A 196 -10.65 8.53 5.21
N VAL A 197 -9.85 7.78 4.45
CA VAL A 197 -9.99 6.32 4.33
C VAL A 197 -9.10 5.63 5.36
N ARG A 198 -9.73 4.76 6.14
CA ARG A 198 -9.05 3.88 7.11
C ARG A 198 -8.17 2.88 6.36
N TYR A 199 -6.87 2.95 6.62
CA TYR A 199 -5.84 2.23 5.88
C TYR A 199 -4.79 1.65 6.82
N ILE A 200 -4.37 0.42 6.54
CA ILE A 200 -3.23 -0.23 7.20
C ILE A 200 -2.30 -0.83 6.13
N ASN A 201 -1.00 -0.57 6.25
CA ASN A 201 0.06 -1.28 5.54
C ASN A 201 0.70 -2.31 6.47
N ILE A 202 0.91 -3.53 5.98
CA ILE A 202 1.70 -4.58 6.62
C ILE A 202 3.04 -4.71 5.90
N GLU A 203 4.11 -4.31 6.57
CA GLU A 203 5.48 -4.45 6.09
C GLU A 203 6.14 -5.67 6.73
N THR A 204 6.75 -6.53 5.91
CA THR A 204 7.54 -7.69 6.37
C THR A 204 8.67 -7.98 5.39
N ARG A 205 9.73 -8.70 5.81
CA ARG A 205 10.77 -9.13 4.86
C ARG A 205 10.25 -10.11 3.81
N LEU A 206 10.78 -10.05 2.59
CA LEU A 206 10.54 -11.09 1.59
C LEU A 206 10.93 -12.48 2.13
N GLY A 207 10.04 -13.47 1.99
CA GLY A 207 10.18 -14.83 2.51
C GLY A 207 9.53 -15.07 3.88
N TYR A 208 9.12 -14.01 4.60
CA TYR A 208 8.59 -14.11 5.97
C TYR A 208 7.07 -14.35 6.02
N LEU A 209 6.59 -15.33 5.25
CA LEU A 209 5.16 -15.62 5.10
C LEU A 209 4.46 -15.89 6.43
N SER A 210 5.09 -16.66 7.32
CA SER A 210 4.54 -16.99 8.64
C SER A 210 4.33 -15.73 9.50
N VAL A 211 5.26 -14.77 9.42
CA VAL A 211 5.14 -13.50 10.16
C VAL A 211 4.04 -12.63 9.56
N GLN A 212 4.03 -12.45 8.24
CA GLN A 212 3.01 -11.65 7.57
C GLN A 212 1.60 -12.22 7.78
N THR A 213 1.48 -13.55 7.83
CA THR A 213 0.21 -14.23 8.15
C THR A 213 -0.25 -13.91 9.58
N LYS A 214 0.64 -14.00 10.57
CA LYS A 214 0.32 -13.67 11.97
C LYS A 214 -0.05 -12.19 12.15
N MET A 215 0.62 -11.30 11.42
CA MET A 215 0.30 -9.88 11.43
C MET A 215 -1.11 -9.62 10.89
N LEU A 216 -1.42 -10.17 9.72
CA LEU A 216 -2.75 -10.03 9.15
C LEU A 216 -3.83 -10.70 10.01
N GLN A 217 -3.56 -11.89 10.57
CA GLN A 217 -4.49 -12.54 11.49
C GLN A 217 -4.81 -11.66 12.71
N TYR A 218 -3.81 -10.95 13.26
CA TYR A 218 -4.03 -10.03 14.37
C TYR A 218 -5.03 -8.93 14.00
N ILE A 219 -4.94 -8.37 12.79
CA ILE A 219 -5.90 -7.40 12.26
C ILE A 219 -7.29 -8.01 12.18
N GLU A 220 -7.42 -9.18 11.55
CA GLU A 220 -8.73 -9.82 11.36
C GLU A 220 -9.40 -10.21 12.70
N ASP A 221 -8.61 -10.54 13.72
CA ASP A 221 -9.12 -10.95 15.03
C ASP A 221 -9.51 -9.76 15.94
N HIS A 222 -8.93 -8.58 15.74
CA HIS A 222 -9.02 -7.47 16.70
C HIS A 222 -9.60 -6.17 16.14
N LEU A 223 -9.70 -6.03 14.82
CA LEU A 223 -10.24 -4.85 14.17
C LEU A 223 -11.56 -5.20 13.49
N GLU A 224 -12.59 -4.36 13.64
CA GLU A 224 -13.88 -4.49 12.92
C GLU A 224 -13.80 -3.92 11.50
#